data_AF-A0A3D0NMN5-F1
#
_entry.id   AF-A0A3D0NMN5-F1
#
_cell.length_a   1.000
_cell.length_b   1.000
_cell.length_c   1.000
_cell.angle_alpha   90.00
_cell.angle_beta   90.00
_cell.angle_gamma   90.00
#
_symmetry.space_group_name_H-M   'P 1'
#
loop_
_entity.id
_entity.type
_entity.pdbx_description
1 polymer ?
#
loop_
_entity_poly.entity_id
_entity_poly.type
_entity_poly.pdbx_seq_one_letter_code
_entity_poly.pdbx_strand_id
1 'polypeptide(L)'
;MSKPRSRLIGKADHEFRTIKGFTTALHFGKQAKHLPGQPNHDATKSTITVSIAELQHLVELNAGTGKWYPSNREAVDFGVIIGIYRNFKTGRSRPTTQGTIHYSKTGAHVVPANPDKEKPR
;
A
#
# COMPACT_ATOMS: atom_id res chain seq x y z
N MET A 1 19.09 13.40 -14.02
CA MET A 1 18.43 14.17 -12.94
C MET A 1 17.36 13.31 -12.30
N SER A 2 17.62 12.74 -11.11
CA SER A 2 16.63 11.95 -10.38
C SER A 2 15.63 12.89 -9.70
N LYS A 3 14.32 12.69 -9.96
CA LYS A 3 13.24 13.45 -9.35
C LYS A 3 13.30 13.37 -7.82
N PRO A 4 13.01 14.45 -7.08
CA PRO A 4 13.07 14.44 -5.62
C PRO A 4 12.08 13.40 -5.07
N ARG A 5 12.59 12.51 -4.20
CA ARG A 5 11.74 11.62 -3.39
C ARG A 5 10.75 12.49 -2.62
N SER A 6 9.48 12.10 -2.66
CA SER A 6 8.38 12.81 -2.01
C SER A 6 8.72 13.10 -0.54
N ARG A 7 8.80 14.40 -0.22
CA ARG A 7 9.21 14.98 1.06
C ARG A 7 8.04 15.03 2.07
N LEU A 8 7.24 13.97 2.15
CA LEU A 8 6.02 13.92 2.98
C LEU A 8 6.10 12.99 4.18
N ILE A 9 7.19 12.24 4.35
CA ILE A 9 7.42 11.41 5.52
C ILE A 9 8.71 11.91 6.17
N GLY A 10 8.55 12.64 7.28
CA GLY A 10 9.63 13.35 7.95
C GLY A 10 10.59 12.43 8.68
N LYS A 11 11.85 12.46 8.27
CA LYS A 11 13.07 12.78 9.03
C LYS A 11 14.23 12.57 8.05
N ALA A 12 15.22 13.47 8.07
CA ALA A 12 16.34 13.41 7.12
C ALA A 12 17.15 12.10 7.21
N ASP A 13 16.95 11.31 8.28
CA ASP A 13 17.80 10.17 8.64
C ASP A 13 17.02 8.86 8.90
N HIS A 14 15.72 8.76 8.56
CA HIS A 14 15.00 7.49 8.71
C HIS A 14 15.26 6.57 7.52
N GLU A 15 16.20 5.65 7.68
CA GLU A 15 16.49 4.60 6.71
C GLU A 15 15.35 3.57 6.68
N PHE A 16 14.54 3.64 5.63
CA PHE A 16 13.46 2.67 5.41
C PHE A 16 14.03 1.27 5.13
N ARG A 17 13.50 0.26 5.82
CA ARG A 17 13.86 -1.15 5.62
C ARG A 17 13.77 -1.55 4.16
N THR A 18 14.67 -2.44 3.72
CA THR A 18 14.62 -3.03 2.37
C THR A 18 14.18 -4.50 2.42
N ILE A 19 13.36 -4.89 1.45
CA ILE A 19 12.83 -6.23 1.28
C ILE A 19 13.08 -6.66 -0.16
N LYS A 20 13.83 -7.76 -0.35
CA LYS A 20 14.25 -8.25 -1.69
C LYS A 20 14.85 -7.14 -2.58
N GLY A 21 15.62 -6.23 -1.99
CA GLY A 21 16.25 -5.10 -2.69
C GLY A 21 15.32 -3.91 -2.97
N PHE A 22 14.08 -3.93 -2.48
CA PHE A 22 13.14 -2.82 -2.59
C PHE A 22 12.97 -2.10 -1.26
N THR A 23 12.93 -0.77 -1.28
CA THR A 23 12.61 0.02 -0.09
C THR A 23 11.13 -0.09 0.27
N THR A 24 10.84 -0.09 1.58
CA THR A 24 9.49 0.01 2.16
C THR A 24 8.94 1.43 2.19
N ALA A 25 9.73 2.43 1.79
CA ALA A 25 9.31 3.82 1.71
C ALA A 25 8.14 3.99 0.74
N LEU A 26 7.01 4.52 1.22
CA LEU A 26 5.86 4.81 0.39
C LEU A 26 6.15 5.95 -0.58
N HIS A 27 5.87 5.70 -1.85
CA HIS A 27 5.92 6.72 -2.88
C HIS A 27 4.58 7.46 -2.94
N PHE A 28 4.50 8.63 -2.29
CA PHE A 28 3.27 9.42 -2.18
C PHE A 28 2.52 9.61 -3.50
N GLY A 29 3.20 10.00 -4.58
CA GLY A 29 2.52 10.20 -5.88
C GLY A 29 1.86 8.94 -6.46
N LYS A 30 2.31 7.75 -6.06
CA LYS A 30 1.68 6.47 -6.42
C LYS A 30 0.55 6.14 -5.44
N GLN A 31 0.79 6.39 -4.15
CA GLN A 31 -0.20 6.19 -3.09
C GLN A 31 -1.42 7.11 -3.20
N ALA A 32 -1.23 8.35 -3.65
CA ALA A 32 -2.26 9.38 -3.76
C ALA A 32 -3.46 8.96 -4.64
N LYS A 33 -3.26 8.03 -5.59
CA LYS A 33 -4.34 7.45 -6.40
C LYS A 33 -5.35 6.65 -5.59
N HIS A 34 -4.95 6.21 -4.39
CA HIS A 34 -5.74 5.45 -3.45
C HIS A 34 -6.12 6.25 -2.20
N LEU A 35 -5.71 7.51 -2.07
CA LEU A 35 -6.07 8.36 -0.93
C LEU A 35 -7.28 9.24 -1.30
N PRO A 36 -8.33 9.29 -0.46
CA PRO A 36 -9.46 10.18 -0.70
C PRO A 36 -9.02 11.65 -0.59
N GLY A 37 -9.66 12.53 -1.37
CA GLY A 37 -9.39 13.98 -1.34
C GLY A 37 -8.15 14.44 -2.14
N GLN A 38 -7.43 13.53 -2.79
CA GLN A 38 -6.35 13.89 -3.72
C GLN A 38 -6.91 14.19 -5.12
N PRO A 39 -6.32 15.12 -5.90
CA PRO A 39 -6.81 15.48 -7.24
C PRO A 39 -6.93 14.29 -8.21
N ASN A 40 -6.16 13.22 -7.96
CA ASN A 40 -6.10 12.01 -8.78
C ASN A 40 -6.82 10.82 -8.13
N HIS A 41 -7.68 11.05 -7.14
CA HIS A 41 -8.46 10.00 -6.50
C HIS A 41 -9.47 9.41 -7.49
N ASP A 42 -9.40 8.10 -7.67
CA ASP A 42 -10.32 7.37 -8.52
C ASP A 42 -11.28 6.57 -7.64
N ALA A 43 -12.50 7.07 -7.48
CA ALA A 43 -13.54 6.44 -6.67
C ALA A 43 -13.97 5.05 -7.19
N THR A 44 -13.56 4.68 -8.42
CA THR A 44 -13.77 3.33 -8.95
C THR A 44 -12.77 2.32 -8.40
N LYS A 45 -11.71 2.76 -7.71
CA LYS A 45 -10.64 1.92 -7.16
C LYS A 45 -10.79 1.69 -5.66
N SER A 46 -10.06 0.69 -5.17
CA SER A 46 -9.86 0.49 -3.73
C SER A 46 -9.20 1.73 -3.11
N THR A 47 -9.67 2.10 -1.92
CA THR A 47 -9.32 3.35 -1.22
C THR A 47 -8.64 3.04 0.11
N ILE A 48 -7.54 3.71 0.42
CA ILE A 48 -6.91 3.70 1.74
C ILE A 48 -7.63 4.69 2.64
N THR A 49 -7.98 4.26 3.85
CA THR A 49 -8.70 5.09 4.83
C THR A 49 -7.83 5.53 6.00
N VAL A 50 -6.71 4.82 6.25
CA VAL A 50 -5.72 5.22 7.26
C VAL A 50 -4.88 6.40 6.79
N SER A 51 -4.24 7.10 7.73
CA SER A 51 -3.33 8.19 7.38
C SER A 51 -2.09 7.68 6.62
N ILE A 52 -1.43 8.54 5.85
CA ILE A 52 -0.20 8.14 5.12
C ILE A 52 0.92 7.74 6.08
N ALA A 53 1.02 8.39 7.24
CA ALA A 53 2.02 8.08 8.26
C ALA A 53 1.75 6.71 8.90
N GLU A 54 0.48 6.42 9.21
CA GLU A 54 0.05 5.12 9.71
C GLU A 54 0.28 4.01 8.67
N LEU A 55 -0.07 4.26 7.41
CA LEU A 55 0.19 3.30 6.34
C LEU A 55 1.69 3.01 6.18
N GLN A 56 2.55 4.02 6.29
CA GLN A 56 4.00 3.85 6.25
C GLN A 56 4.47 2.94 7.39
N HIS A 57 4.00 3.21 8.61
CA HIS A 57 4.33 2.40 9.77
C HIS A 57 3.89 0.94 9.61
N LEU A 58 2.65 0.73 9.13
CA LEU A 58 2.11 -0.60 8.85
C LEU A 58 2.91 -1.36 7.80
N VAL A 59 3.39 -0.67 6.75
CA VAL A 59 4.26 -1.28 5.74
C VAL A 59 5.62 -1.65 6.33
N GLU A 60 6.23 -0.83 7.17
CA GLU A 60 7.51 -1.17 7.81
C GLU A 60 7.41 -2.40 8.72
N LEU A 61 6.30 -2.52 9.47
CA LEU A 61 6.05 -3.64 10.36
C LEU A 61 5.78 -4.95 9.60
N ASN A 62 4.99 -4.89 8.52
CA ASN A 62 4.46 -6.10 7.88
C ASN A 62 5.12 -6.46 6.55
N ALA A 63 5.95 -5.61 5.97
CA ALA A 63 6.67 -5.95 4.75
C ALA A 63 7.61 -7.15 4.98
N GLY A 64 7.53 -8.13 4.08
CA GLY A 64 8.26 -9.40 4.16
C GLY A 64 7.54 -10.54 4.88
N THR A 65 6.38 -10.31 5.51
CA THR A 65 5.61 -11.35 6.22
C THR A 65 4.57 -12.03 5.35
N GLY A 66 4.26 -11.45 4.20
CA GLY A 66 3.16 -11.83 3.34
C GLY A 66 3.51 -12.84 2.25
N LYS A 67 2.51 -13.17 1.44
CA LYS A 67 2.66 -14.06 0.30
C LYS A 67 3.10 -13.29 -0.93
N TRP A 68 4.16 -13.79 -1.55
CA TRP A 68 4.74 -13.16 -2.74
C TRP A 68 4.05 -13.62 -4.03
N TYR A 69 3.72 -12.65 -4.86
CA TYR A 69 3.33 -12.80 -6.27
C TYR A 69 4.48 -12.23 -7.13
N PRO A 70 4.56 -12.50 -8.45
CA PRO A 70 5.79 -12.32 -9.24
C PRO A 70 6.61 -11.04 -8.92
N SER A 71 7.87 -11.31 -8.57
CA SER A 71 9.04 -10.51 -8.11
C SER A 71 8.85 -9.29 -7.19
N ASN A 72 7.83 -8.46 -7.34
CA ASN A 72 7.74 -7.17 -6.65
C ASN A 72 6.37 -6.89 -6.02
N ARG A 73 5.57 -7.94 -5.77
CA ARG A 73 4.27 -7.84 -5.13
C ARG A 73 4.14 -8.80 -3.97
N GLU A 74 3.58 -8.29 -2.89
CA GLU A 74 3.39 -9.04 -1.65
C GLU A 74 1.98 -8.79 -1.12
N ALA A 75 1.20 -9.84 -0.92
CA ALA A 75 -0.09 -9.76 -0.23
C ALA A 75 0.13 -9.93 1.27
N VAL A 76 -0.36 -8.97 2.04
CA VAL A 76 -0.14 -8.83 3.47
C VAL A 76 -1.49 -8.60 4.15
N ASP A 77 -1.71 -9.30 5.26
CA ASP A 77 -2.72 -8.90 6.24
C ASP A 77 -2.08 -7.91 7.21
N PHE A 78 -2.59 -6.68 7.25
CA PHE A 78 -2.07 -5.65 8.15
C PHE A 78 -2.63 -5.77 9.58
N GLY A 79 -3.56 -6.70 9.83
CA GLY A 79 -4.19 -6.92 11.14
C GLY A 79 -5.16 -5.81 11.58
N VAL A 80 -5.18 -4.68 10.87
CA VAL A 80 -6.07 -3.54 11.08
C VAL A 80 -6.70 -3.14 9.75
N ILE A 81 -7.86 -2.48 9.80
CA ILE A 81 -8.55 -2.00 8.60
C ILE A 81 -7.71 -0.88 7.98
N ILE A 82 -7.08 -1.16 6.84
CA ILE A 82 -6.24 -0.19 6.11
C ILE A 82 -7.04 0.63 5.09
N GLY A 83 -8.21 0.13 4.70
CA GLY A 83 -8.96 0.72 3.61
C GLY A 83 -10.23 -0.02 3.24
N ILE A 84 -10.79 0.40 2.12
CA ILE A 84 -11.96 -0.16 1.48
C ILE A 84 -11.50 -0.83 0.18
N TYR A 85 -11.71 -2.14 0.10
CA TYR A 85 -11.62 -2.89 -1.14
C TYR A 85 -12.87 -2.62 -1.98
N ARG A 86 -12.68 -2.33 -3.27
CA ARG A 86 -13.78 -2.21 -4.25
C ARG A 86 -13.67 -3.29 -5.31
N ASN A 87 -14.75 -4.04 -5.50
CA ASN A 87 -14.84 -5.04 -6.55
C ASN A 87 -15.27 -4.36 -7.87
N PHE A 88 -14.38 -4.34 -8.85
CA PHE A 88 -14.64 -3.72 -10.16
C PHE A 88 -15.78 -4.37 -10.96
N LYS A 89 -16.09 -5.65 -10.72
CA LYS A 89 -17.16 -6.36 -11.44
C LYS A 89 -18.54 -6.08 -10.87
N THR A 90 -18.65 -5.97 -9.55
CA THR A 90 -19.93 -5.84 -8.85
C THR A 90 -20.20 -4.44 -8.30
N GLY A 91 -19.19 -3.56 -8.29
CA GLY A 91 -19.25 -2.24 -7.65
C GLY A 91 -19.29 -2.27 -6.12
N ARG A 92 -19.36 -3.47 -5.52
CA ARG A 92 -19.45 -3.63 -4.05
C ARG A 92 -18.15 -3.23 -3.39
N SER A 93 -18.27 -2.51 -2.27
CA SER A 93 -17.15 -2.02 -1.48
C SER A 93 -17.22 -2.62 -0.07
N ARG A 94 -16.08 -3.00 0.49
CA ARG A 94 -15.98 -3.58 1.84
C ARG A 94 -14.70 -3.12 2.55
N PRO A 95 -14.73 -2.87 3.87
CA PRO A 95 -13.53 -2.69 4.67
C PRO A 95 -12.59 -3.91 4.51
N THR A 96 -11.28 -3.68 4.53
CA THR A 96 -10.28 -4.74 4.40
C THR A 96 -9.05 -4.48 5.25
N THR A 97 -8.53 -5.53 5.86
CA THR A 97 -7.19 -5.58 6.46
C THR A 97 -6.14 -6.08 5.47
N GLN A 98 -6.59 -6.67 4.37
CA GLN A 98 -5.74 -7.25 3.33
C GLN A 98 -5.30 -6.16 2.35
N GLY A 99 -4.01 -6.13 2.04
CA GLY A 99 -3.48 -5.25 1.00
C GLY A 99 -2.35 -5.90 0.23
N THR A 100 -2.14 -5.43 -1.00
CA THR A 100 -0.97 -5.79 -1.78
C THR A 100 0.03 -4.64 -1.74
N ILE A 101 1.23 -4.91 -1.24
CA ILE A 101 2.37 -4.00 -1.34
C ILE A 101 2.99 -4.18 -2.73
N HIS A 102 3.00 -3.11 -3.50
CA HIS A 102 3.64 -3.04 -4.81
C HIS A 102 4.97 -2.31 -4.70
N TYR A 103 6.06 -3.05 -4.81
CA TYR A 103 7.41 -2.53 -4.75
C TYR A 103 7.89 -2.01 -6.10
N SER A 104 8.74 -0.99 -6.08
CA SER A 104 9.39 -0.46 -7.28
C SER A 104 10.72 0.22 -6.94
N LYS A 105 11.53 0.54 -7.96
CA LYS A 105 12.79 1.29 -7.79
C LYS A 105 12.61 2.65 -7.10
N THR A 106 11.42 3.25 -7.19
CA THR A 106 11.14 4.59 -6.64
C THR A 106 10.45 4.55 -5.27
N GLY A 107 10.10 3.37 -4.75
CA GLY A 107 9.32 3.20 -3.52
C GLY A 107 8.18 2.20 -3.66
N ALA A 108 7.49 1.97 -2.55
CA ALA A 108 6.32 1.10 -2.44
C ALA A 108 5.00 1.88 -2.57
N HIS A 109 3.91 1.17 -2.83
CA HIS A 109 2.55 1.65 -2.57
C HIS A 109 1.66 0.47 -2.21
N VAL A 110 0.59 0.73 -1.47
CA VAL A 110 -0.36 -0.28 -1.01
C VAL A 110 -1.68 -0.12 -1.73
N VAL A 111 -2.20 -1.24 -2.21
CA VAL A 111 -3.53 -1.35 -2.80
C VAL A 111 -4.38 -2.24 -1.90
N PRO A 112 -5.51 -1.76 -1.34
CA PRO A 112 -6.41 -2.61 -0.57
C PRO A 112 -6.94 -3.77 -1.42
N ALA A 113 -6.86 -4.97 -0.88
CA ALA A 113 -7.14 -6.23 -1.55
C ALA A 113 -8.42 -6.88 -1.02
N ASN A 114 -8.96 -7.83 -1.77
CA ASN A 114 -10.18 -8.54 -1.40
C ASN A 114 -9.93 -9.39 -0.13
N PRO A 115 -10.67 -9.16 0.98
CA PRO A 115 -10.50 -9.92 2.22
C PRO A 115 -10.85 -11.41 2.07
N ASP A 116 -11.69 -11.76 1.10
CA ASP A 116 -12.18 -13.12 0.90
C ASP A 116 -11.29 -13.96 -0.05
N LYS A 117 -10.22 -13.38 -0.62
CA LYS A 117 -9.40 -14.06 -1.64
C LYS A 117 -8.44 -15.11 -1.07
N GLU A 118 -8.09 -15.02 0.20
CA GLU A 118 -7.19 -15.96 0.89
C GLU A 118 -7.79 -16.38 2.24
N LYS A 119 -8.78 -17.26 2.18
CA LYS A 119 -8.89 -18.28 3.21
C LYS A 119 -8.57 -19.63 2.54
N PRO A 120 -7.33 -20.14 2.63
CA PRO A 120 -7.16 -21.57 2.41
C PRO A 120 -8.07 -22.28 3.43
N ARG A 121 -8.96 -23.14 2.93
CA ARG A 121 -9.67 -24.11 3.77
C ARG A 121 -8.69 -25.13 4.31
#